data_AF-X1PBB1-F1
#
_entry.id   AF-X1PBB1-F1
#
_cell.length_a   1.000
_cell.length_b   1.000
_cell.length_c   1.000
_cell.angle_alpha   90.00
_cell.angle_beta   90.00
_cell.angle_gamma   90.00
#
_symmetry.space_group_name_H-M   'P 1'
#
loop_
_entity.id
_entity.type
_entity.pdbx_description
1 polymer ?
#
loop_
_entity_poly.entity_id
_entity_poly.type
_entity_poly.pdbx_seq_one_letter_code
_entity_poly.pdbx_strand_id
1 'polypeptide(L)' 'MQAKKMGGRRKKVTEKVLEEMKNLREAGASQKEIADKLNLSYVTVSRYLGGAGFFEKVKRKMGLG' A
#
# COMPACT_ATOMS: atom_id res chain seq x y z
N MET A 1 3.46 0.84 -23.83
CA MET A 1 3.99 1.54 -22.65
C MET A 1 4.39 0.50 -21.60
N GLN A 2 5.67 0.11 -21.53
CA GLN A 2 6.17 -0.76 -20.46
C GLN A 2 7.17 0.04 -19.63
N ALA A 3 6.77 0.52 -18.46
CA ALA A 3 7.65 1.23 -17.55
C ALA A 3 8.45 0.23 -16.70
N LYS A 4 9.64 -0.09 -17.22
CA LYS A 4 10.91 -0.40 -16.56
C LYS A 4 10.85 -0.77 -15.06
N LYS A 5 11.16 -2.04 -14.78
CA LYS A 5 11.71 -2.53 -13.51
C LYS A 5 12.87 -1.61 -13.06
N MET A 6 12.68 -0.91 -11.95
CA MET A 6 13.79 -0.42 -11.12
C MET A 6 13.53 -0.94 -9.71
N GLY A 7 14.51 -1.68 -9.16
CA GLY A 7 14.53 -2.09 -7.76
C GLY A 7 14.65 -0.86 -6.87
N GLY A 8 13.57 -0.11 -6.74
CA GLY A 8 13.49 1.08 -5.91
C GLY A 8 13.48 0.68 -4.45
N ARG A 9 14.39 1.27 -3.69
CA ARG A 9 14.45 1.30 -2.22
C ARG A 9 13.06 1.02 -1.62
N ARG A 10 12.88 -0.14 -0.99
CA ARG A 10 11.61 -0.51 -0.34
C ARG A 10 11.30 0.57 0.69
N LYS A 11 10.41 1.51 0.36
CA LYS A 11 9.87 2.46 1.33
C LYS A 11 9.14 1.59 2.36
N LYS A 12 9.61 1.61 3.61
CA LYS A 12 8.96 0.86 4.68
C LYS A 12 7.54 1.39 4.78
N VAL A 13 6.58 0.53 4.50
CA VAL A 13 5.17 0.80 4.73
C VAL A 13 4.99 0.77 6.25
N THR A 14 4.81 1.94 6.85
CA THR A 14 4.54 2.11 8.28
C THR A 14 3.03 2.08 8.54
N GLU A 15 2.62 2.01 9.80
CA GLU A 15 1.21 2.10 10.22
C GLU A 15 0.50 3.30 9.64
N LYS A 16 1.13 4.47 9.74
CA LYS A 16 0.56 5.72 9.25
C LYS A 16 0.28 5.66 7.74
N VAL A 17 1.21 5.08 6.98
CA VAL A 17 1.03 4.87 5.54
C VAL A 17 -0.08 3.88 5.26
N LEU A 18 -0.23 2.82 6.05
CA LEU A 18 -1.31 1.84 5.91
C LEU A 18 -2.68 2.44 6.21
N GLU A 19 -2.77 3.24 7.26
CA GLU A 19 -4.00 3.91 7.66
C GLU A 19 -4.41 4.95 6.62
N GLU A 20 -3.47 5.76 6.12
CA GLU A 20 -3.74 6.67 4.99
C GLU A 20 -4.20 5.91 3.74
N MET A 21 -3.59 4.75 3.45
CA MET A 21 -3.96 3.93 2.30
C MET A 21 -5.40 3.40 2.43
N LYS A 22 -5.83 3.05 3.65
CA LYS A 22 -7.20 2.64 3.93
C LYS A 22 -8.17 3.83 3.87
N ASN A 23 -7.86 4.94 4.53
CA ASN A 23 -8.66 6.17 4.50
C ASN A 23 -8.90 6.66 3.07
N LEU A 24 -7.87 6.66 2.22
CA LEU A 24 -8.02 7.04 0.81
C LEU A 24 -8.91 6.07 0.03
N ARG A 25 -8.83 4.76 0.33
CA ARG A 25 -9.71 3.76 -0.29
C ARG A 25 -11.16 3.91 0.17
N GLU A 26 -11.39 4.20 1.45
CA GLU A 26 -12.73 4.49 1.99
C GLU A 26 -13.30 5.80 1.44
N ALA A 27 -12.43 6.79 1.17
CA ALA A 27 -12.78 8.02 0.45
C ALA A 27 -13.05 7.80 -1.05
N GLY A 28 -12.99 6.57 -1.57
CA GLY A 28 -13.27 6.24 -2.96
C GLY A 28 -12.11 6.43 -3.93
N ALA A 29 -10.90 6.73 -3.45
CA ALA A 29 -9.74 6.87 -4.32
C ALA A 29 -9.36 5.53 -4.98
N SER A 30 -8.94 5.59 -6.23
CA SER A 30 -8.46 4.42 -6.96
C SER A 30 -7.09 3.96 -6.44
N GLN A 31 -6.77 2.67 -6.60
CA GLN A 31 -5.47 2.13 -6.18
C GLN A 31 -4.28 2.85 -6.84
N LYS A 32 -4.47 3.39 -8.05
CA LYS A 32 -3.46 4.15 -8.78
C LYS A 32 -3.22 5.52 -8.13
N GLU A 33 -4.29 6.24 -7.77
CA GLU A 33 -4.18 7.52 -7.06
C GLU A 33 -3.58 7.37 -5.68
N ILE A 34 -3.93 6.30 -4.97
CA ILE A 34 -3.36 5.96 -3.66
C ILE A 34 -1.86 5.69 -3.79
N ALA A 35 -1.45 4.94 -4.81
CA ALA A 35 -0.05 4.65 -5.08
C ALA A 35 0.73 5.93 -5.35
N ASP A 36 0.17 6.85 -6.15
CA ASP A 36 0.80 8.13 -6.48
C ASP A 36 0.93 9.03 -5.25
N LYS A 37 -0.17 9.23 -4.49
CA LYS A 37 -0.22 10.03 -3.26
C LYS A 37 0.76 9.56 -2.20
N LEU A 38 0.85 8.25 -1.98
CA LEU A 38 1.73 7.68 -0.96
C LEU A 38 3.16 7.43 -1.47
N ASN A 39 3.40 7.69 -2.76
CA ASN A 39 4.63 7.39 -3.47
C ASN A 39 5.04 5.92 -3.27
N LEU A 40 4.06 5.04 -3.47
CA LEU A 40 4.16 3.59 -3.39
C LEU A 40 3.98 2.96 -4.76
N SER A 41 4.44 1.73 -4.91
CA SER A 41 4.12 0.96 -6.11
C SER A 41 2.66 0.53 -6.11
N TYR A 42 2.02 0.54 -7.27
CA TYR A 42 0.69 -0.05 -7.47
C TYR A 42 0.61 -1.49 -6.94
N VAL A 43 1.67 -2.28 -7.12
CA VAL A 43 1.73 -3.66 -6.61
C VAL A 43 1.67 -3.71 -5.08
N THR A 44 2.31 -2.74 -4.41
CA THR A 44 2.24 -2.60 -2.96
C THR A 44 0.79 -2.29 -2.56
N VAL A 45 0.19 -1.25 -3.13
CA VAL A 45 -1.19 -0.86 -2.82
C VAL A 45 -2.18 -2.01 -3.09
N SER A 46 -2.03 -2.69 -4.22
CA SER A 46 -2.86 -3.85 -4.57
C SER A 46 -2.67 -5.02 -3.60
N ARG A 47 -1.44 -5.29 -3.12
CA ARG A 47 -1.19 -6.34 -2.13
C ARG A 47 -1.86 -6.03 -0.79
N TYR A 48 -1.78 -4.79 -0.36
CA TYR A 48 -2.31 -4.39 0.94
C TYR A 48 -3.83 -4.16 0.93
N LEU A 49 -4.42 -3.69 -0.19
CA LEU A 49 -5.87 -3.52 -0.33
C LEU A 49 -6.61 -4.75 -0.88
N GLY A 50 -5.91 -5.67 -1.56
CA GLY A 50 -6.52 -6.80 -2.27
C GLY A 50 -6.81 -8.03 -1.43
N GLY A 51 -6.33 -8.08 -0.18
CA GLY A 51 -6.58 -9.20 0.72
C GLY A 51 -6.99 -8.73 2.10
N ALA A 52 -8.27 -8.81 2.43
CA ALA A 52 -8.80 -8.51 3.76
C ALA A 52 -8.04 -9.27 4.87
N GLY A 53 -7.54 -10.48 4.58
CA GLY A 53 -6.69 -11.25 5.51
C GLY A 53 -5.18 -10.98 5.41
N PHE A 54 -4.69 -10.38 4.31
CA PHE A 54 -3.27 -10.06 4.15
C PHE A 54 -2.90 -8.80 4.93
N PHE A 55 -3.78 -7.79 4.93
CA PHE A 55 -3.58 -6.55 5.68
C PHE A 55 -3.38 -6.82 7.18
N GLU A 56 -4.31 -7.54 7.80
CA GLU A 56 -4.24 -7.94 9.21
C GLU A 56 -2.99 -8.76 9.53
N LYS A 57 -2.61 -9.68 8.63
CA LYS A 57 -1.41 -10.50 8.79
C LYS A 57 -0.12 -9.67 8.71
N VAL A 58 -0.06 -8.67 7.82
CA VAL A 58 1.09 -7.76 7.73
C VAL A 58 1.15 -6.83 8.92
N LYS A 59 0.02 -6.30 9.38
CA LYS A 59 -0.10 -5.47 10.59
C LYS A 59 0.48 -6.22 11.80
N ARG A 60 0.04 -7.47 12.02
CA ARG A 60 0.58 -8.36 13.07
C ARG A 60 2.07 -8.67 12.88
N LYS A 61 2.53 -8.96 11.66
CA LYS A 61 3.94 -9.29 11.39
C LYS A 61 4.89 -8.11 11.59
N MET A 62 4.39 -6.89 11.41
CA MET A 62 5.14 -5.66 11.61
C MET A 62 5.08 -5.15 13.06
N GLY A 63 4.37 -5.83 13.96
CA GLY A 63 4.24 -5.42 15.37
C GLY A 63 3.32 -4.21 15.56
N LEU A 64 2.36 -4.04 14.65
CA LEU A 64 1.48 -2.87 14.53
C LEU A 64 0.09 -3.13 15.12
N GLY A 65 -0.03 -4.13 16.01
CA GLY A 65 -1.29 -4.64 16.55
C GLY A 65 -1.34 -4.51 18.05
#